data_AF-A0A7X7ZRB4-F1
#
_entry.id   AF-A0A7X7ZRB4-F1
#
_cell.length_a   1.000
_cell.length_b   1.000
_cell.length_c   1.000
_cell.angle_alpha   90.00
_cell.angle_beta   90.00
_cell.angle_gamma   90.00
#
_symmetry.space_group_name_H-M   'P 1'
#
loop_
_entity.id
_entity.type
_entity.pdbx_description
1 polymer ?
#
loop_
_entity_poly.entity_id
_entity_poly.type
_entity_poly.pdbx_seq_one_letter_code
_entity_poly.pdbx_strand_id
1 'polypeptide(L)'
;MKRAKQMKILWVDDEIDLLQPFVLFLEERNYLVDTCNNGNDAIDKALENKYDLVIMDEMMPGLDGLATLQEIKRVNPSLPIIMVTKSEEEGLMDKAIASQIADYLIKPINPNQIIMAIKKIFQADQIRANQIGEQYTRYIAQLNQRLFDNPGWEDWASIYREMAYWEIQIDEVNDDGLRQTHFLEKRNCNTEFTNYVERNYRDWLQTDDRPNLSFDLVSQYVAPHFETRVPVYFIIIDCMRLDQYLSIQPYIKELFDEELDFYYSILPTATPYSRNSIFSGLPPQDIAKRFPEYWVGSGEMDNSRNRNEHQLLDEHIAELGYNLDPSSKYVKIFNMDEGNFVLRKIETWNKEKLVVLVYNFLDLLAHHRSRDQILQETIPHEEGLRAFTKHWFLHSALYEALKLIAKQDAICVISTDHGSIKVNRATQVIGDRDTSITVRYKEGKNLSANDRHAIYVKKPSEYGLPIKSIVDNFIFAKDDYYFVYPNSYHQYQRQYNGTFQHGGVSMEEMILPVATCRSKRLKI
;
A
#
# COMPACT_ATOMS: atom_id res chain seq x y z
N MET A 1 1.11 5.39 -40.47
CA MET A 1 1.72 4.13 -39.98
C MET A 1 3.23 4.34 -39.86
N LYS A 2 3.78 4.45 -38.64
CA LYS A 2 5.25 4.44 -38.46
C LYS A 2 5.73 3.02 -38.82
N ARG A 3 6.64 2.88 -39.79
CA ARG A 3 7.34 1.62 -40.05
C ARG A 3 7.97 1.16 -38.72
N ALA A 4 7.69 -0.06 -38.29
CA ALA A 4 8.38 -0.65 -37.15
C ALA A 4 9.89 -0.63 -37.44
N LYS A 5 10.70 -0.07 -36.53
CA LYS A 5 12.15 -0.03 -36.66
C LYS A 5 12.66 -1.47 -36.70
N GLN A 6 13.40 -1.84 -37.75
CA GLN A 6 14.03 -3.14 -37.85
C GLN A 6 15.17 -3.21 -36.82
N MET A 7 15.14 -4.22 -35.95
CA MET A 7 16.09 -4.35 -34.85
C MET A 7 17.43 -4.88 -35.36
N LYS A 8 18.53 -4.24 -34.97
CA LYS A 8 19.89 -4.58 -35.39
C LYS A 8 20.66 -5.32 -34.30
N ILE A 9 21.16 -6.51 -34.59
CA ILE A 9 21.86 -7.41 -33.68
C ILE A 9 23.31 -7.53 -34.14
N LEU A 10 24.25 -7.47 -33.19
CA LEU A 10 25.64 -7.86 -33.41
C LEU A 10 25.86 -9.26 -32.84
N TRP A 11 26.24 -10.23 -33.67
CA TRP A 11 26.62 -11.57 -33.20
C TRP A 11 28.13 -11.74 -33.27
N VAL A 12 28.73 -12.01 -32.11
CA VAL A 12 30.17 -12.18 -31.92
C VAL A 12 30.44 -13.62 -31.47
N ASP A 13 31.19 -14.38 -32.26
CA ASP A 13 31.61 -15.76 -31.95
C ASP A 13 32.85 -16.07 -32.81
N ASP A 14 33.86 -16.78 -32.30
CA ASP A 14 35.08 -17.07 -33.05
C ASP A 14 34.85 -18.09 -34.19
N GLU A 15 33.78 -18.88 -34.09
CA GLU A 15 33.31 -19.82 -35.11
C GLU A 15 32.06 -19.32 -35.85
N ILE A 16 31.93 -17.99 -36.05
CA ILE A 16 30.73 -17.34 -36.61
C ILE A 16 30.25 -17.91 -37.95
N ASP A 17 31.17 -18.45 -38.77
CA ASP A 17 30.84 -19.09 -40.05
C ASP A 17 29.95 -20.34 -39.85
N LEU A 18 30.10 -21.06 -38.74
CA LEU A 18 29.25 -22.19 -38.37
C LEU A 18 27.85 -21.75 -37.93
N LEU A 19 27.68 -20.47 -37.56
CA LEU A 19 26.43 -19.91 -37.06
C LEU A 19 25.58 -19.24 -38.14
N GLN A 20 26.01 -19.29 -39.41
CA GLN A 20 25.23 -18.77 -40.55
C GLN A 20 23.76 -19.23 -40.61
N PRO A 21 23.41 -20.49 -40.31
CA PRO A 21 22.01 -20.91 -40.25
C PRO A 21 21.16 -20.09 -39.24
N PHE A 22 21.75 -19.66 -38.13
CA PHE A 22 21.07 -18.84 -37.14
C PHE A 22 20.93 -17.38 -37.57
N VAL A 23 21.95 -16.84 -38.27
CA VAL A 23 21.89 -15.50 -38.90
C VAL A 23 20.71 -15.45 -39.87
N LEU A 24 20.63 -16.41 -40.80
CA LEU A 24 19.52 -16.52 -41.76
C LEU A 24 18.16 -16.64 -41.06
N PHE A 25 18.07 -17.46 -40.01
CA PHE A 25 16.84 -17.62 -39.22
C PHE A 25 16.35 -16.33 -38.54
N LEU A 26 17.28 -15.48 -38.10
CA LEU A 26 16.98 -14.15 -37.53
C LEU A 26 16.58 -13.16 -38.65
N GLU A 27 17.26 -13.18 -39.78
CA GLU A 27 16.91 -12.36 -40.94
C GLU A 27 15.51 -12.67 -41.48
N GLU A 28 15.12 -13.96 -41.55
CA GLU A 28 13.76 -14.40 -41.88
C GLU A 28 12.69 -13.85 -40.92
N ARG A 29 13.08 -13.55 -39.68
CA ARG A 29 12.23 -12.93 -38.64
C ARG A 29 12.34 -11.41 -38.61
N ASN A 30 12.89 -10.81 -39.67
CA ASN A 30 13.00 -9.36 -39.85
C ASN A 30 13.95 -8.69 -38.83
N TYR A 31 15.00 -9.40 -38.39
CA TYR A 31 16.15 -8.80 -37.72
C TYR A 31 17.25 -8.45 -38.73
N LEU A 32 18.05 -7.42 -38.46
CA LEU A 32 19.30 -7.17 -39.17
C LEU A 32 20.43 -7.72 -38.32
N VAL A 33 21.28 -8.58 -38.86
CA VAL A 33 22.34 -9.23 -38.10
C VAL A 33 23.69 -8.88 -38.72
N ASP A 34 24.52 -8.15 -37.98
CA ASP A 34 25.94 -8.02 -38.30
C ASP A 34 26.72 -9.06 -37.51
N THR A 35 27.83 -9.53 -38.08
CA THR A 35 28.70 -10.51 -37.45
C THR A 35 30.14 -10.00 -37.31
N CYS A 36 30.86 -10.55 -36.33
CA CYS A 36 32.31 -10.45 -36.19
C CYS A 36 32.86 -11.67 -35.44
N ASN A 37 34.16 -11.92 -35.57
CA ASN A 37 34.80 -13.15 -35.09
C ASN A 37 35.74 -12.95 -33.89
N ASN A 38 35.80 -11.74 -33.33
CA ASN A 38 36.66 -11.47 -32.17
C ASN A 38 36.17 -10.23 -31.39
N GLY A 39 36.64 -10.09 -30.15
CA GLY A 39 36.23 -9.02 -29.25
C GLY A 39 36.62 -7.60 -29.68
N ASN A 40 37.79 -7.40 -30.31
CA ASN A 40 38.23 -6.07 -30.74
C ASN A 40 37.32 -5.53 -31.86
N ASP A 41 37.03 -6.36 -32.87
CA ASP A 41 36.10 -5.99 -33.94
C ASP A 41 34.69 -5.73 -33.40
N ALA A 42 34.27 -6.45 -32.36
CA ALA A 42 32.99 -6.22 -31.72
C ALA A 42 32.92 -4.84 -31.05
N ILE A 43 34.00 -4.44 -30.36
CA ILE A 43 34.11 -3.11 -29.75
C ILE A 43 34.08 -2.04 -30.83
N ASP A 44 34.89 -2.16 -31.86
CA ASP A 44 34.95 -1.18 -32.96
C ASP A 44 33.58 -1.06 -33.66
N LYS A 45 32.93 -2.19 -33.96
CA LYS A 45 31.57 -2.19 -34.54
C LYS A 45 30.56 -1.53 -33.62
N ALA A 46 30.59 -1.81 -32.31
CA ALA A 46 29.69 -1.22 -31.34
C ALA A 46 29.90 0.29 -31.14
N LEU A 47 31.11 0.79 -31.42
CA LEU A 47 31.43 2.22 -31.47
C LEU A 47 30.93 2.90 -32.74
N GLU A 48 31.11 2.25 -33.89
CA GLU A 48 30.77 2.81 -35.20
C GLU A 48 29.26 2.72 -35.52
N ASN A 49 28.59 1.68 -35.03
CA ASN A 49 27.22 1.35 -35.36
C ASN A 49 26.32 1.34 -34.14
N LYS A 50 25.03 1.66 -34.33
CA LYS A 50 24.01 1.49 -33.31
C LYS A 50 23.39 0.10 -33.42
N TYR A 51 23.76 -0.78 -32.50
CA TYR A 51 23.08 -2.04 -32.28
C TYR A 51 22.00 -1.89 -31.21
N ASP A 52 20.92 -2.66 -31.35
CA ASP A 52 19.90 -2.79 -30.34
C ASP A 52 20.25 -3.94 -29.36
N LEU A 53 20.99 -4.96 -29.81
CA LEU A 53 21.40 -6.13 -29.03
C LEU A 53 22.77 -6.67 -29.47
N VAL A 54 23.54 -7.21 -28.52
CA VAL A 54 24.72 -8.04 -28.81
C VAL A 54 24.49 -9.47 -28.32
N ILE A 55 24.80 -10.46 -29.14
CA ILE A 55 24.93 -11.86 -28.74
C ILE A 55 26.43 -12.17 -28.78
N MET A 56 27.00 -12.50 -27.63
CA MET A 56 28.45 -12.59 -27.43
C MET A 56 28.82 -13.98 -26.95
N ASP A 57 29.71 -14.67 -27.66
CA ASP A 57 30.34 -15.87 -27.12
C ASP A 57 31.26 -15.54 -25.94
N GLU A 58 31.16 -16.34 -24.89
CA GLU A 58 31.99 -16.16 -23.70
C GLU A 58 33.46 -16.48 -23.98
N MET A 59 33.73 -17.51 -24.78
CA MET A 59 35.03 -18.15 -24.91
C MET A 59 35.65 -17.94 -26.29
N MET A 60 36.16 -16.72 -26.53
CA MET A 60 36.84 -16.39 -27.78
C MET A 60 38.38 -16.27 -27.61
N PRO A 61 39.18 -16.64 -28.63
CA PRO A 61 40.62 -16.38 -28.64
C PRO A 61 40.95 -14.88 -28.60
N GLY A 62 41.99 -14.54 -27.82
CA GLY A 62 42.45 -13.15 -27.69
C GLY A 62 41.72 -12.42 -26.58
N LEU A 63 40.91 -11.42 -26.93
CA LEU A 63 40.07 -10.72 -25.97
C LEU A 63 38.80 -11.55 -25.74
N ASP A 64 38.65 -12.08 -24.53
CA ASP A 64 37.50 -12.92 -24.18
C ASP A 64 36.17 -12.14 -24.20
N GLY A 65 35.05 -12.87 -24.20
CA GLY A 65 33.72 -12.26 -24.31
C GLY A 65 33.35 -11.37 -23.13
N LEU A 66 33.90 -11.63 -21.94
CA LEU A 66 33.58 -10.88 -20.72
C LEU A 66 34.34 -9.57 -20.63
N ALA A 67 35.63 -9.57 -20.97
CA ALA A 67 36.43 -8.37 -21.14
C ALA A 67 35.85 -7.50 -22.26
N THR A 68 35.43 -8.13 -23.36
CA THR A 68 34.73 -7.43 -24.46
C THR A 68 33.43 -6.78 -23.99
N LEU A 69 32.61 -7.50 -23.22
CA LEU A 69 31.39 -6.98 -22.61
C LEU A 69 31.67 -5.74 -21.76
N GLN A 70 32.71 -5.76 -20.91
CA GLN A 70 33.04 -4.63 -20.05
C GLN A 70 33.39 -3.37 -20.85
N GLU A 71 34.18 -3.50 -21.91
CA GLU A 71 34.55 -2.38 -22.77
C GLU A 71 33.35 -1.82 -23.55
N ILE A 72 32.48 -2.70 -24.08
CA ILE A 72 31.24 -2.27 -24.74
C ILE A 72 30.33 -1.54 -23.73
N LYS A 73 30.16 -2.08 -22.52
CA LYS A 73 29.33 -1.48 -21.47
C LYS A 73 29.88 -0.16 -20.93
N ARG A 74 31.20 0.03 -20.95
CA ARG A 74 31.83 1.30 -20.58
C ARG A 74 31.43 2.44 -21.52
N VAL A 75 31.24 2.14 -22.80
CA VAL A 75 30.82 3.14 -23.80
C VAL A 75 29.30 3.24 -23.91
N ASN A 76 28.60 2.10 -23.87
CA ASN A 76 27.15 2.03 -23.94
C ASN A 76 26.57 1.12 -22.84
N PRO A 77 26.36 1.67 -21.63
CA PRO A 77 25.86 0.88 -20.49
C PRO A 77 24.49 0.22 -20.73
N SER A 78 23.64 0.83 -21.56
CA SER A 78 22.28 0.37 -21.81
C SER A 78 22.14 -0.66 -22.93
N LEU A 79 23.18 -0.92 -23.73
CA LEU A 79 23.14 -1.94 -24.80
C LEU A 79 23.00 -3.33 -24.15
N PRO A 80 21.88 -4.05 -24.33
CA PRO A 80 21.75 -5.39 -23.81
C PRO A 80 22.73 -6.35 -24.50
N ILE A 81 23.35 -7.22 -23.70
CA ILE A 81 24.28 -8.24 -24.18
C ILE A 81 23.80 -9.59 -23.63
N ILE A 82 23.54 -10.53 -24.53
CA ILE A 82 23.27 -11.92 -24.21
C ILE A 82 24.59 -12.68 -24.32
N MET A 83 24.99 -13.35 -23.24
CA MET A 83 26.18 -14.20 -23.25
C MET A 83 25.82 -15.61 -23.71
N VAL A 84 26.67 -16.20 -24.55
CA VAL A 84 26.57 -17.59 -24.99
C VAL A 84 27.67 -18.39 -24.30
N THR A 85 27.29 -19.43 -23.56
CA THR A 85 28.19 -20.22 -22.70
C THR A 85 28.04 -21.73 -22.90
N LYS A 86 29.00 -22.54 -22.45
CA LYS A 86 28.94 -24.01 -22.52
C LYS A 86 28.30 -24.64 -21.29
N SER A 87 28.21 -23.94 -20.14
CA SER A 87 27.57 -24.46 -18.94
C SER A 87 27.02 -23.37 -18.01
N GLU A 88 26.02 -23.71 -17.19
CA GLU A 88 25.51 -22.81 -16.14
C GLU A 88 26.56 -22.53 -15.05
N GLU A 89 27.50 -23.46 -14.83
CA GLU A 89 28.57 -23.34 -13.83
C GLU A 89 29.71 -22.40 -14.27
N GLU A 90 30.00 -22.29 -15.57
CA GLU A 90 30.98 -21.32 -16.10
C GLU A 90 30.52 -19.86 -15.94
N GLY A 91 29.20 -19.62 -15.96
CA GLY A 91 28.59 -18.30 -15.74
C GLY A 91 28.59 -17.79 -14.29
N LEU A 92 29.10 -18.57 -13.32
CA LEU A 92 29.26 -18.17 -11.91
C LEU A 92 30.49 -17.27 -11.73
N MET A 93 30.41 -16.05 -12.26
CA MET A 93 31.42 -14.99 -12.05
C MET A 93 30.95 -13.92 -11.05
N ASP A 94 31.88 -13.06 -10.64
CA ASP A 94 31.68 -11.93 -9.73
C ASP A 94 30.31 -11.25 -9.93
N LYS A 95 29.56 -11.06 -8.84
CA LYS A 95 28.21 -10.45 -8.86
C LYS A 95 28.12 -9.13 -9.63
N ALA A 96 29.23 -8.38 -9.70
CA ALA A 96 29.33 -7.12 -10.44
C ALA A 96 29.20 -7.31 -11.95
N ILE A 97 29.82 -8.34 -12.53
CA ILE A 97 29.79 -8.62 -13.97
C ILE A 97 28.44 -9.22 -14.35
N ALA A 98 27.91 -10.14 -13.53
CA ALA A 98 26.58 -10.72 -13.73
C ALA A 98 25.48 -9.66 -13.85
N SER A 99 25.61 -8.53 -13.14
CA SER A 99 24.65 -7.42 -13.19
C SER A 99 24.61 -6.66 -14.53
N GLN A 100 25.61 -6.84 -15.39
CA GLN A 100 25.72 -6.16 -16.69
C GLN A 100 25.19 -7.01 -17.85
N ILE A 101 24.94 -8.31 -17.62
CA ILE A 101 24.47 -9.27 -18.63
C ILE A 101 22.94 -9.27 -18.67
N ALA A 102 22.37 -9.24 -19.88
CA ALA A 102 20.91 -9.18 -20.06
C ALA A 102 20.26 -10.58 -20.01
N ASP A 103 20.93 -11.59 -20.57
CA ASP A 103 20.51 -13.00 -20.48
C ASP A 103 21.66 -13.95 -20.83
N TYR A 104 21.45 -15.24 -20.61
CA TYR A 104 22.37 -16.30 -21.03
C TYR A 104 21.72 -17.27 -22.02
N LEU A 105 22.50 -17.78 -22.96
CA LEU A 105 22.17 -18.89 -23.83
C LEU A 105 23.20 -20.00 -23.65
N ILE A 106 22.74 -21.24 -23.46
CA ILE A 106 23.61 -22.40 -23.24
C ILE A 106 23.78 -23.16 -24.56
N LYS A 107 25.02 -23.46 -24.96
CA LYS A 107 25.34 -24.30 -26.11
C LYS A 107 24.93 -25.77 -25.82
N PRO A 108 24.32 -26.51 -26.78
CA PRO A 108 24.02 -26.11 -28.15
C PRO A 108 22.77 -25.20 -28.24
N ILE A 109 22.90 -24.11 -29.00
CA ILE A 109 21.88 -23.05 -29.08
C ILE A 109 20.67 -23.54 -29.89
N ASN A 110 19.46 -23.44 -29.33
CA ASN A 110 18.23 -23.63 -30.09
C ASN A 110 17.77 -22.28 -30.69
N PRO A 111 17.47 -22.18 -32.00
CA PRO A 111 17.01 -20.92 -32.61
C PRO A 111 15.82 -20.27 -31.89
N ASN A 112 14.91 -21.08 -31.33
CA ASN A 112 13.77 -20.55 -30.57
C ASN A 112 14.19 -19.93 -29.23
N GLN A 113 15.26 -20.40 -28.59
CA GLN A 113 15.78 -19.78 -27.36
C GLN A 113 16.28 -18.37 -27.62
N ILE A 114 16.91 -18.12 -28.77
CA ILE A 114 17.35 -16.78 -29.17
C ILE A 114 16.15 -15.84 -29.26
N ILE A 115 15.06 -16.26 -29.90
CA ILE A 115 13.84 -15.44 -30.01
C ILE A 115 13.21 -15.19 -28.66
N MET A 116 13.20 -16.19 -27.77
CA MET A 116 12.68 -16.02 -26.41
C MET A 116 13.51 -15.02 -25.61
N ALA A 117 14.85 -15.09 -25.69
CA ALA A 117 15.74 -14.14 -25.01
C ALA A 117 15.56 -12.71 -25.56
N ILE A 118 15.49 -12.53 -26.88
CA ILE A 118 15.19 -11.24 -27.51
C ILE A 118 13.83 -10.70 -27.03
N LYS A 119 12.77 -11.52 -27.05
CA LYS A 119 11.45 -11.11 -26.57
C LYS A 119 11.47 -10.74 -25.08
N LYS A 120 12.20 -11.48 -24.25
CA LYS A 120 12.34 -11.18 -22.82
C LYS A 120 13.03 -9.85 -22.59
N ILE A 121 13.98 -9.44 -23.44
CA ILE A 121 14.67 -8.15 -23.32
C ILE A 121 13.81 -7.00 -23.85
N PHE A 122 13.15 -7.15 -25.01
CA PHE A 122 12.51 -6.03 -25.72
C PHE A 122 10.98 -6.01 -25.67
N GLN A 123 10.34 -7.08 -25.20
CA GLN A 123 8.88 -7.22 -25.13
C GLN A 123 8.40 -7.66 -23.75
N ALA A 124 9.26 -7.69 -22.72
CA ALA A 124 8.86 -8.08 -21.37
C ALA A 124 7.68 -7.26 -20.86
N ASP A 125 7.69 -5.95 -21.05
CA ASP A 125 6.61 -5.06 -20.60
C ASP A 125 5.29 -5.38 -21.31
N GLN A 126 5.32 -5.62 -22.62
CA GLN A 126 4.13 -5.97 -23.39
C GLN A 126 3.60 -7.37 -23.02
N ILE A 127 4.49 -8.34 -22.83
CA ILE A 127 4.12 -9.71 -22.42
C ILE A 127 3.49 -9.66 -21.03
N ARG A 128 4.10 -8.93 -20.10
CA ARG A 128 3.59 -8.74 -18.74
C ARG A 128 2.24 -8.02 -18.76
N ALA A 129 2.11 -6.92 -19.52
CA ALA A 129 0.86 -6.19 -19.67
C ALA A 129 -0.27 -7.07 -20.24
N ASN A 130 0.01 -7.89 -21.25
CA ASN A 130 -0.98 -8.81 -21.81
C ASN A 130 -1.41 -9.88 -20.79
N GLN A 131 -0.46 -10.48 -20.06
CA GLN A 131 -0.75 -11.47 -19.02
C GLN A 131 -1.57 -10.87 -17.87
N ILE A 132 -1.19 -9.69 -17.38
CA ILE A 132 -1.91 -8.96 -16.34
C ILE A 132 -3.31 -8.60 -16.84
N GLY A 133 -3.45 -8.09 -18.07
CA GLY A 133 -4.75 -7.76 -18.66
C GLY A 133 -5.69 -8.96 -18.76
N GLU A 134 -5.20 -10.12 -19.18
CA GLU A 134 -6.00 -11.36 -19.24
C GLU A 134 -6.46 -11.81 -17.85
N GLN A 135 -5.57 -11.83 -16.87
CA GLN A 135 -5.91 -12.22 -15.50
C GLN A 135 -6.87 -11.21 -14.85
N TYR A 136 -6.63 -9.91 -15.07
CA TYR A 136 -7.48 -8.84 -14.58
C TYR A 136 -8.89 -8.89 -15.17
N THR A 137 -9.03 -9.24 -16.45
CA THR A 137 -10.35 -9.43 -17.09
C THR A 137 -11.14 -10.56 -16.42
N ARG A 138 -10.47 -11.66 -16.05
CA ARG A 138 -11.12 -12.77 -15.31
C ARG A 138 -11.52 -12.34 -13.91
N TYR A 139 -10.67 -11.57 -13.24
CA TYR A 139 -10.98 -11.00 -11.94
C TYR A 139 -12.22 -10.10 -11.99
N ILE A 140 -12.32 -9.19 -12.98
CA ILE A 140 -13.50 -8.32 -13.12
C ILE A 140 -14.78 -9.11 -13.37
N ALA A 141 -14.72 -10.20 -14.15
CA ALA A 141 -15.88 -11.07 -14.31
C ALA A 141 -16.32 -11.71 -12.98
N GLN A 142 -15.37 -12.16 -12.15
CA GLN A 142 -15.65 -12.73 -10.83
C GLN A 142 -16.16 -11.67 -9.84
N LEU A 143 -15.56 -10.48 -9.84
CA LEU A 143 -15.98 -9.35 -9.02
C LEU A 143 -17.45 -8.99 -9.30
N ASN A 144 -17.81 -8.84 -10.58
CA ASN A 144 -19.18 -8.50 -10.97
C ASN A 144 -20.20 -9.56 -10.54
N GLN A 145 -19.84 -10.84 -10.58
CA GLN A 145 -20.69 -11.90 -10.05
C GLN A 145 -20.88 -11.77 -8.53
N ARG A 146 -19.78 -11.54 -7.77
CA ARG A 146 -19.85 -11.35 -6.32
C ARG A 146 -20.69 -10.14 -5.92
N LEU A 147 -20.55 -9.02 -6.63
CA LEU A 147 -21.37 -7.82 -6.40
C LEU A 147 -22.87 -8.09 -6.65
N PHE A 148 -23.19 -8.91 -7.65
CA PHE A 148 -24.57 -9.31 -7.94
C PHE A 148 -25.18 -10.18 -6.83
N ASP A 149 -24.36 -11.01 -6.19
CA ASP A 149 -24.78 -11.96 -5.15
C ASP A 149 -24.99 -11.31 -3.77
N ASN A 150 -24.99 -9.97 -3.67
CA ASN A 150 -25.16 -9.17 -2.45
C ASN A 150 -24.11 -9.52 -1.36
N PRO A 151 -22.87 -9.06 -1.51
CA PRO A 151 -21.76 -9.46 -0.65
C PRO A 151 -22.00 -9.10 0.83
N GLY A 152 -21.63 -10.04 1.71
CA GLY A 152 -21.53 -9.85 3.16
C GLY A 152 -20.29 -9.05 3.56
N TRP A 153 -20.05 -8.89 4.87
CA TRP A 153 -18.92 -8.10 5.35
C TRP A 153 -17.59 -8.85 5.12
N GLU A 154 -17.57 -10.18 5.22
CA GLU A 154 -16.42 -11.01 4.85
C GLU A 154 -16.09 -10.85 3.37
N ASP A 155 -17.11 -10.83 2.52
CA ASP A 155 -16.95 -10.67 1.08
C ASP A 155 -16.35 -9.32 0.74
N TRP A 156 -16.82 -8.24 1.38
CA TRP A 156 -16.29 -6.89 1.16
C TRP A 156 -14.81 -6.77 1.56
N ALA A 157 -14.40 -7.37 2.67
CA ALA A 157 -12.99 -7.43 3.06
C ALA A 157 -12.14 -8.14 2.00
N SER A 158 -12.62 -9.28 1.47
CA SER A 158 -11.95 -10.00 0.39
C SER A 158 -11.94 -9.23 -0.93
N ILE A 159 -13.05 -8.60 -1.32
CA ILE A 159 -13.14 -7.74 -2.53
C ILE A 159 -12.12 -6.62 -2.43
N TYR A 160 -12.06 -5.90 -1.31
CA TYR A 160 -11.15 -4.78 -1.17
C TYR A 160 -9.68 -5.23 -1.16
N ARG A 161 -9.37 -6.37 -0.54
CA ARG A 161 -8.04 -6.98 -0.60
C ARG A 161 -7.61 -7.30 -2.03
N GLU A 162 -8.48 -7.93 -2.82
CA GLU A 162 -8.19 -8.26 -4.22
C GLU A 162 -8.06 -6.98 -5.07
N MET A 163 -8.91 -5.97 -4.84
CA MET A 163 -8.77 -4.67 -5.49
C MET A 163 -7.44 -4.00 -5.20
N ALA A 164 -7.04 -3.91 -3.93
CA ALA A 164 -5.78 -3.32 -3.52
C ALA A 164 -4.57 -4.09 -4.09
N TYR A 165 -4.66 -5.42 -4.18
CA TYR A 165 -3.65 -6.23 -4.85
C TYR A 165 -3.55 -5.91 -6.34
N TRP A 166 -4.68 -5.89 -7.05
CA TRP A 166 -4.70 -5.55 -8.48
C TRP A 166 -4.22 -4.14 -8.76
N GLU A 167 -4.49 -3.20 -7.86
CA GLU A 167 -4.00 -1.83 -7.97
C GLU A 167 -2.47 -1.80 -8.02
N ILE A 168 -1.81 -2.54 -7.13
CA ILE A 168 -0.34 -2.66 -7.10
C ILE A 168 0.17 -3.38 -8.37
N GLN A 169 -0.50 -4.43 -8.83
CA GLN A 169 -0.09 -5.15 -10.04
C GLN A 169 -0.25 -4.31 -11.32
N ILE A 170 -1.29 -3.49 -11.38
CA ILE A 170 -1.52 -2.59 -12.51
C ILE A 170 -0.49 -1.45 -12.51
N ASP A 171 -0.04 -0.97 -11.34
CA ASP A 171 1.03 0.03 -11.27
C ASP A 171 2.33 -0.47 -11.91
N GLU A 172 2.63 -1.78 -11.84
CA GLU A 172 3.83 -2.37 -12.45
C GLU A 172 3.82 -2.34 -13.99
N VAL A 173 2.65 -2.11 -14.60
CA VAL A 173 2.50 -1.97 -16.05
C VAL A 173 2.08 -0.56 -16.42
N ASN A 174 2.74 -0.03 -17.44
CA ASN A 174 2.43 1.31 -17.94
C ASN A 174 1.26 1.25 -18.94
N ASP A 175 0.09 0.77 -18.49
CA ASP A 175 -1.13 0.64 -19.29
C ASP A 175 -2.25 1.54 -18.74
N ASP A 176 -2.47 2.69 -19.38
CA ASP A 176 -3.49 3.67 -19.00
C ASP A 176 -4.93 3.11 -19.12
N GLY A 177 -5.15 2.16 -20.02
CA GLY A 177 -6.46 1.53 -20.21
C GLY A 177 -6.83 0.68 -19.00
N LEU A 178 -5.91 -0.18 -18.55
CA LEU A 178 -6.09 -0.97 -17.33
C LEU A 178 -6.27 -0.08 -16.09
N ARG A 179 -5.46 0.97 -15.96
CA ARG A 179 -5.58 1.95 -14.86
C ARG A 179 -6.96 2.62 -14.84
N GLN A 180 -7.46 3.04 -16.00
CA GLN A 180 -8.78 3.66 -16.11
C GLN A 180 -9.92 2.68 -15.79
N THR A 181 -9.84 1.44 -16.31
CA THR A 181 -10.83 0.40 -16.00
C THR A 181 -10.85 0.12 -14.50
N HIS A 182 -9.68 -0.06 -13.87
CA HIS A 182 -9.59 -0.29 -12.44
C HIS A 182 -10.16 0.84 -11.59
N PHE A 183 -9.87 2.09 -11.96
CA PHE A 183 -10.46 3.26 -11.31
C PHE A 183 -12.00 3.25 -11.35
N LEU A 184 -12.60 2.90 -12.48
CA LEU A 184 -14.06 2.84 -12.62
C LEU A 184 -14.67 1.71 -11.78
N GLU A 185 -14.05 0.53 -11.78
CA GLU A 185 -14.50 -0.63 -11.00
C GLU A 185 -14.39 -0.36 -9.50
N LYS A 186 -13.29 0.26 -9.04
CA LYS A 186 -13.10 0.68 -7.65
C LYS A 186 -14.17 1.66 -7.19
N ARG A 187 -14.51 2.62 -8.05
CA ARG A 187 -15.60 3.57 -7.80
C ARG A 187 -16.98 2.88 -7.74
N ASN A 188 -17.24 1.92 -8.62
CA ASN A 188 -18.48 1.14 -8.58
C ASN A 188 -18.59 0.35 -7.26
N CYS A 189 -17.51 -0.32 -6.85
CA CYS A 189 -17.43 -1.03 -5.58
C CYS A 189 -17.64 -0.10 -4.39
N ASN A 190 -17.04 1.10 -4.39
CA ASN A 190 -17.25 2.08 -3.33
C ASN A 190 -18.72 2.55 -3.23
N THR A 191 -19.40 2.69 -4.36
CA THR A 191 -20.83 3.02 -4.38
C THR A 191 -21.65 1.91 -3.72
N GLU A 192 -21.43 0.66 -4.11
CA GLU A 192 -22.14 -0.50 -3.55
C GLU A 192 -21.79 -0.74 -2.08
N PHE A 193 -20.51 -0.61 -1.71
CA PHE A 193 -20.03 -0.70 -0.34
C PHE A 193 -20.69 0.37 0.55
N THR A 194 -20.78 1.61 0.06
CA THR A 194 -21.41 2.69 0.83
C THR A 194 -22.89 2.42 1.08
N ASN A 195 -23.61 1.90 0.07
CA ASN A 195 -25.00 1.48 0.23
C ASN A 195 -25.13 0.30 1.20
N TYR A 196 -24.16 -0.62 1.20
CA TYR A 196 -24.10 -1.73 2.15
C TYR A 196 -23.89 -1.21 3.58
N VAL A 197 -22.93 -0.33 3.83
CA VAL A 197 -22.70 0.29 5.15
C VAL A 197 -23.92 1.07 5.62
N GLU A 198 -24.52 1.90 4.76
CA GLU A 198 -25.72 2.69 5.12
C GLU A 198 -26.89 1.82 5.58
N ARG A 199 -27.06 0.62 5.00
CA ARG A 199 -28.13 -0.32 5.37
C ARG A 199 -27.83 -1.11 6.62
N ASN A 200 -26.56 -1.45 6.89
CA ASN A 200 -26.21 -2.44 7.91
C ASN A 200 -25.52 -1.87 9.15
N TYR A 201 -24.87 -0.71 9.06
CA TYR A 201 -24.00 -0.20 10.14
C TYR A 201 -24.73 -0.01 11.48
N ARG A 202 -25.98 0.46 11.45
CA ARG A 202 -26.80 0.59 12.65
C ARG A 202 -26.99 -0.77 13.35
N ASP A 203 -27.26 -1.81 12.58
CA ASP A 203 -27.56 -3.14 13.10
C ASP A 203 -26.28 -3.82 13.62
N TRP A 204 -25.13 -3.56 12.99
CA TRP A 204 -23.83 -4.00 13.51
C TRP A 204 -23.54 -3.50 14.94
N LEU A 205 -24.13 -2.40 15.39
CA LEU A 205 -23.91 -1.95 16.77
C LEU A 205 -24.80 -2.69 17.80
N GLN A 206 -25.63 -3.63 17.34
CA GLN A 206 -26.67 -4.29 18.13
C GLN A 206 -26.64 -5.82 18.01
N THR A 207 -25.79 -6.38 17.15
CA THR A 207 -25.69 -7.82 16.86
C THR A 207 -24.26 -8.33 17.05
N ASP A 208 -24.13 -9.64 17.20
CA ASP A 208 -22.82 -10.33 17.13
C ASP A 208 -22.48 -10.79 15.70
N ASP A 209 -23.48 -10.90 14.80
CA ASP A 209 -23.28 -11.17 13.37
C ASP A 209 -22.94 -9.87 12.64
N ARG A 210 -21.64 -9.56 12.59
CA ARG A 210 -21.08 -8.30 12.09
C ARG A 210 -19.57 -8.44 11.89
N PRO A 211 -18.92 -7.52 11.15
CA PRO A 211 -17.46 -7.46 11.18
C PRO A 211 -16.96 -7.04 12.56
N ASN A 212 -15.72 -7.40 12.88
CA ASN A 212 -14.97 -6.73 13.94
C ASN A 212 -14.92 -5.22 13.62
N LEU A 213 -15.29 -4.38 14.59
CA LEU A 213 -15.25 -2.94 14.50
C LEU A 213 -14.02 -2.40 15.25
N SER A 214 -13.73 -1.11 15.13
CA SER A 214 -12.60 -0.46 15.82
C SER A 214 -12.49 -0.85 17.30
N PHE A 215 -13.62 -0.94 18.02
CA PHE A 215 -13.62 -1.27 19.44
C PHE A 215 -13.38 -2.75 19.77
N ASP A 216 -13.39 -3.65 18.77
CA ASP A 216 -13.04 -5.06 18.98
C ASP A 216 -11.54 -5.34 18.76
N LEU A 217 -10.79 -4.39 18.20
CA LEU A 217 -9.42 -4.61 17.74
C LEU A 217 -8.50 -5.15 18.85
N VAL A 218 -8.54 -4.55 20.03
CA VAL A 218 -7.71 -4.98 21.17
C VAL A 218 -8.14 -6.34 21.70
N SER A 219 -9.45 -6.58 21.88
CA SER A 219 -9.96 -7.81 22.47
C SER A 219 -9.77 -9.03 21.55
N GLN A 220 -9.87 -8.83 20.23
CA GLN A 220 -9.76 -9.89 19.23
C GLN A 220 -8.32 -10.17 18.78
N TYR A 221 -7.49 -9.13 18.63
CA TYR A 221 -6.17 -9.28 17.98
C TYR A 221 -4.98 -9.03 18.91
N VAL A 222 -5.16 -8.35 20.05
CA VAL A 222 -4.03 -8.01 20.95
C VAL A 222 -4.08 -8.84 22.23
N ALA A 223 -5.21 -8.80 22.94
CA ALA A 223 -5.39 -9.42 24.24
C ALA A 223 -5.16 -10.95 24.26
N PRO A 224 -5.55 -11.73 23.23
CA PRO A 224 -5.29 -13.18 23.20
C PRO A 224 -3.80 -13.54 23.29
N HIS A 225 -2.91 -12.60 23.01
CA HIS A 225 -1.47 -12.82 23.05
C HIS A 225 -0.84 -12.58 24.43
N PHE A 226 -1.56 -12.01 25.41
CA PHE A 226 -0.98 -11.74 26.74
C PHE A 226 -0.59 -12.99 27.54
N GLU A 227 -1.12 -14.16 27.17
CA GLU A 227 -0.77 -15.43 27.82
C GLU A 227 0.54 -16.05 27.30
N THR A 228 1.07 -15.56 26.18
CA THR A 228 2.13 -16.23 25.40
C THR A 228 3.54 -16.13 25.99
N ARG A 229 3.72 -15.52 27.17
CA ARG A 229 5.02 -15.28 27.86
C ARG A 229 6.09 -14.56 27.03
N VAL A 230 5.73 -14.02 25.87
CA VAL A 230 6.58 -13.18 25.02
C VAL A 230 6.05 -11.74 25.04
N PRO A 231 6.91 -10.74 24.80
CA PRO A 231 6.45 -9.35 24.71
C PRO A 231 5.49 -9.17 23.53
N VAL A 232 4.40 -8.43 23.76
CA VAL A 232 3.43 -8.04 22.74
C VAL A 232 3.64 -6.58 22.36
N TYR A 233 3.86 -6.31 21.09
CA TYR A 233 3.93 -4.97 20.52
C TYR A 233 2.64 -4.68 19.76
N PHE A 234 1.93 -3.62 20.10
CA PHE A 234 0.76 -3.15 19.37
C PHE A 234 1.09 -1.84 18.68
N ILE A 235 1.11 -1.85 17.34
CA ILE A 235 1.55 -0.73 16.52
C ILE A 235 0.37 -0.21 15.71
N ILE A 236 0.03 1.05 15.90
CA ILE A 236 -0.95 1.78 15.09
C ILE A 236 -0.20 2.74 14.16
N ILE A 237 -0.40 2.60 12.86
CA ILE A 237 0.05 3.52 11.83
C ILE A 237 -1.17 4.32 11.38
N ASP A 238 -1.28 5.56 11.88
CA ASP A 238 -2.41 6.46 11.64
C ASP A 238 -2.73 6.63 10.15
N CYS A 239 -4.00 6.50 9.78
CA CYS A 239 -4.49 6.77 8.42
C CYS A 239 -3.86 5.86 7.33
N MET A 240 -3.36 4.68 7.69
CA MET A 240 -2.80 3.71 6.74
C MET A 240 -3.90 2.92 6.03
N ARG A 241 -3.93 2.98 4.70
CA ARG A 241 -4.80 2.14 3.85
C ARG A 241 -4.24 0.75 3.64
N LEU A 242 -5.09 -0.18 3.19
CA LEU A 242 -4.68 -1.55 2.85
C LEU A 242 -3.64 -1.60 1.73
N ASP A 243 -3.80 -0.84 0.65
CA ASP A 243 -2.86 -0.81 -0.47
C ASP A 243 -1.48 -0.27 -0.05
N GLN A 244 -1.44 0.69 0.88
CA GLN A 244 -0.21 1.13 1.53
C GLN A 244 0.41 0.02 2.38
N TYR A 245 -0.38 -0.69 3.19
CA TYR A 245 0.10 -1.83 3.97
C TYR A 245 0.68 -2.93 3.05
N LEU A 246 -0.03 -3.31 1.99
CA LEU A 246 0.44 -4.29 1.01
C LEU A 246 1.76 -3.88 0.35
N SER A 247 2.00 -2.57 0.15
CA SER A 247 3.27 -2.08 -0.40
C SER A 247 4.48 -2.26 0.54
N ILE A 248 4.25 -2.34 1.86
CA ILE A 248 5.29 -2.55 2.88
C ILE A 248 5.29 -3.98 3.44
N GLN A 249 4.22 -4.74 3.23
CA GLN A 249 4.05 -6.12 3.70
C GLN A 249 5.22 -7.05 3.34
N PRO A 250 5.84 -6.99 2.14
CA PRO A 250 6.99 -7.84 1.81
C PRO A 250 8.14 -7.68 2.81
N TYR A 251 8.43 -6.46 3.25
CA TYR A 251 9.51 -6.17 4.21
C TYR A 251 9.14 -6.58 5.64
N ILE A 252 7.86 -6.54 6.00
CA ILE A 252 7.37 -7.08 7.27
C ILE A 252 7.52 -8.61 7.25
N LYS A 253 7.15 -9.27 6.15
CA LYS A 253 7.30 -10.72 5.95
C LYS A 253 8.74 -11.19 5.90
N GLU A 254 9.72 -10.34 5.62
CA GLU A 254 11.13 -10.68 5.78
C GLU A 254 11.50 -10.89 7.27
N LEU A 255 10.86 -10.13 8.16
CA LEU A 255 11.14 -10.12 9.60
C LEU A 255 10.25 -11.07 10.42
N PHE A 256 9.00 -11.25 10.00
CA PHE A 256 7.97 -11.97 10.76
C PHE A 256 7.23 -13.01 9.91
N ASP A 257 6.71 -14.04 10.58
CA ASP A 257 5.61 -14.86 10.05
C ASP A 257 4.33 -14.05 10.28
N GLU A 258 3.75 -13.53 9.20
CA GLU A 258 2.62 -12.60 9.23
C GLU A 258 1.32 -13.27 8.82
N GLU A 259 0.27 -13.01 9.59
CA GLU A 259 -1.11 -13.33 9.29
C GLU A 259 -1.91 -12.03 9.17
N LEU A 260 -2.45 -11.77 7.98
CA LEU A 260 -3.27 -10.60 7.68
C LEU A 260 -4.75 -10.91 7.81
N ASP A 261 -5.43 -10.14 8.63
CA ASP A 261 -6.88 -10.14 8.76
C ASP A 261 -7.43 -8.70 8.64
N PHE A 262 -8.75 -8.54 8.74
CA PHE A 262 -9.45 -7.28 8.53
C PHE A 262 -10.44 -6.97 9.64
N TYR A 263 -10.60 -5.68 9.89
CA TYR A 263 -11.67 -5.15 10.71
C TYR A 263 -12.15 -3.83 10.09
N TYR A 264 -13.25 -3.31 10.62
CA TYR A 264 -13.94 -2.15 10.07
C TYR A 264 -13.80 -0.94 11.00
N SER A 265 -13.41 0.20 10.46
CA SER A 265 -13.49 1.47 11.19
C SER A 265 -14.94 1.76 11.57
N ILE A 266 -15.13 2.31 12.76
CA ILE A 266 -16.39 2.95 13.11
C ILE A 266 -16.58 4.28 12.36
N LEU A 267 -17.80 4.81 12.40
CA LEU A 267 -18.15 6.13 11.91
C LEU A 267 -18.07 7.18 13.04
N PRO A 268 -17.60 8.41 12.75
CA PRO A 268 -16.80 8.77 11.57
C PRO A 268 -15.47 7.99 11.56
N THR A 269 -14.97 7.72 10.36
CA THR A 269 -13.63 7.16 10.11
C THR A 269 -12.54 8.19 10.37
N ALA A 270 -12.45 8.66 11.61
CA ALA A 270 -11.59 9.76 12.01
C ALA A 270 -10.92 9.46 13.35
N THR A 271 -9.67 9.88 13.47
CA THR A 271 -8.77 9.65 14.60
C THR A 271 -9.46 9.76 15.98
N PRO A 272 -10.15 10.87 16.35
CA PRO A 272 -10.69 11.01 17.71
C PRO A 272 -11.84 10.05 18.04
N TYR A 273 -12.43 9.41 17.03
CA TYR A 273 -13.49 8.42 17.21
C TYR A 273 -12.88 7.02 17.16
N SER A 274 -12.33 6.63 16.00
CA SER A 274 -11.83 5.26 15.78
C SER A 274 -10.72 4.87 16.75
N ARG A 275 -9.75 5.78 17.00
CA ARG A 275 -8.60 5.48 17.86
C ARG A 275 -8.99 5.34 19.33
N ASN A 276 -9.83 6.24 19.82
CA ASN A 276 -10.33 6.16 21.19
C ASN A 276 -11.21 4.91 21.37
N SER A 277 -11.96 4.49 20.35
CA SER A 277 -12.71 3.24 20.37
C SER A 277 -11.81 2.01 20.39
N ILE A 278 -10.72 2.00 19.60
CA ILE A 278 -9.69 0.94 19.66
C ILE A 278 -9.17 0.76 21.09
N PHE A 279 -8.72 1.85 21.71
CA PHE A 279 -8.09 1.74 23.03
C PHE A 279 -9.09 1.46 24.14
N SER A 280 -10.28 2.06 24.12
CA SER A 280 -11.29 1.86 25.18
C SER A 280 -12.09 0.56 25.07
N GLY A 281 -12.14 -0.06 23.89
CA GLY A 281 -13.05 -1.19 23.67
C GLY A 281 -14.53 -0.81 23.61
N LEU A 282 -14.83 0.48 23.44
CA LEU A 282 -16.20 1.02 23.52
C LEU A 282 -16.55 1.88 22.29
N PRO A 283 -17.84 1.94 21.93
CA PRO A 283 -18.30 2.93 20.95
C PRO A 283 -18.19 4.36 21.52
N PRO A 284 -18.03 5.39 20.67
CA PRO A 284 -17.81 6.78 21.11
C PRO A 284 -18.81 7.32 22.14
N GLN A 285 -20.09 6.96 22.00
CA GLN A 285 -21.13 7.36 22.95
C GLN A 285 -20.89 6.85 24.37
N ASP A 286 -20.31 5.66 24.52
CA ASP A 286 -20.15 5.02 25.82
C ASP A 286 -18.83 5.46 26.46
N ILE A 287 -17.81 5.77 25.66
CA ILE A 287 -16.63 6.53 26.11
C ILE A 287 -17.09 7.86 26.70
N ALA A 288 -17.93 8.61 25.98
CA ALA A 288 -18.42 9.91 26.43
C ALA A 288 -19.24 9.86 27.73
N LYS A 289 -19.99 8.78 27.96
CA LYS A 289 -20.76 8.58 29.19
C LYS A 289 -19.90 8.13 30.36
N ARG A 290 -18.97 7.20 30.11
CA ARG A 290 -18.19 6.53 31.15
C ARG A 290 -16.96 7.34 31.56
N PHE A 291 -16.34 8.03 30.61
CA PHE A 291 -15.13 8.82 30.79
C PHE A 291 -15.35 10.26 30.27
N PRO A 292 -16.32 11.02 30.81
CA PRO A 292 -16.66 12.35 30.32
C PRO A 292 -15.48 13.34 30.37
N GLU A 293 -14.56 13.16 31.31
CA GLU A 293 -13.33 13.94 31.45
C GLU A 293 -12.29 13.65 30.35
N TYR A 294 -12.37 12.48 29.70
CA TYR A 294 -11.54 12.13 28.55
C TYR A 294 -12.21 12.52 27.22
N TRP A 295 -13.54 12.70 27.24
CA TRP A 295 -14.35 13.07 26.08
C TRP A 295 -14.70 14.56 26.03
N VAL A 296 -13.68 15.43 26.09
CA VAL A 296 -13.90 16.89 26.08
C VAL A 296 -14.20 17.40 24.66
N GLY A 297 -15.23 18.25 24.54
CA GLY A 297 -15.57 18.92 23.29
C GLY A 297 -14.44 19.86 22.83
N SER A 298 -14.03 19.73 21.57
CA SER A 298 -13.03 20.59 20.94
C SER A 298 -13.59 21.98 20.68
N GLY A 299 -13.30 22.92 21.56
CA GLY A 299 -13.08 24.31 21.15
C GLY A 299 -11.67 24.39 20.55
N GLU A 300 -11.59 24.62 19.24
CA GLU A 300 -10.40 25.02 18.45
C GLU A 300 -9.10 24.17 18.51
N MET A 301 -9.00 23.12 19.32
CA MET A 301 -7.84 22.22 19.35
C MET A 301 -8.25 20.75 19.11
N ASP A 302 -8.09 20.29 17.86
CA ASP A 302 -8.36 18.90 17.40
C ASP A 302 -7.62 17.82 18.22
N ASN A 303 -6.48 18.14 18.84
CA ASN A 303 -5.65 17.16 19.56
C ASN A 303 -6.08 16.90 21.03
N SER A 304 -7.16 17.50 21.52
CA SER A 304 -7.56 17.37 22.93
C SER A 304 -8.21 16.00 23.25
N ARG A 305 -8.96 15.41 22.31
CA ARG A 305 -9.71 14.16 22.52
C ARG A 305 -8.84 12.90 22.61
N ASN A 306 -7.58 12.98 22.17
CA ASN A 306 -6.71 11.80 22.06
C ASN A 306 -5.67 11.77 23.19
N ARG A 307 -5.82 12.58 24.23
CA ARG A 307 -4.80 12.70 25.29
C ARG A 307 -4.75 11.52 26.25
N ASN A 308 -5.84 10.77 26.37
CA ASN A 308 -6.02 9.75 27.40
C ASN A 308 -6.11 8.32 26.85
N GLU A 309 -5.57 8.08 25.66
CA GLU A 309 -5.62 6.78 24.98
C GLU A 309 -4.95 5.66 25.79
N HIS A 310 -3.85 5.98 26.47
CA HIS A 310 -3.17 5.02 27.35
C HIS A 310 -4.05 4.61 28.54
N GLN A 311 -4.73 5.57 29.17
CA GLN A 311 -5.64 5.32 30.29
C GLN A 311 -6.86 4.50 29.85
N LEU A 312 -7.44 4.84 28.69
CA LEU A 312 -8.55 4.07 28.11
C LEU A 312 -8.13 2.61 27.86
N LEU A 313 -6.91 2.39 27.36
CA LEU A 313 -6.37 1.05 27.13
C LEU A 313 -6.16 0.27 28.43
N ASP A 314 -5.58 0.88 29.45
CA ASP A 314 -5.32 0.20 30.72
C ASP A 314 -6.63 -0.25 31.39
N GLU A 315 -7.68 0.59 31.35
CA GLU A 315 -9.04 0.24 31.82
C GLU A 315 -9.64 -0.91 31.00
N HIS A 316 -9.57 -0.83 29.67
CA HIS A 316 -10.08 -1.88 28.79
C HIS A 316 -9.40 -3.22 29.03
N ILE A 317 -8.08 -3.25 29.19
CA ILE A 317 -7.31 -4.47 29.48
C ILE A 317 -7.72 -5.06 30.84
N ALA A 318 -7.92 -4.22 31.85
CA ALA A 318 -8.38 -4.65 33.16
C ALA A 318 -9.79 -5.29 33.09
N GLU A 319 -10.70 -4.72 32.28
CA GLU A 319 -12.05 -5.27 32.05
C GLU A 319 -12.05 -6.63 31.35
N LEU A 320 -11.12 -6.83 30.42
CA LEU A 320 -10.89 -8.13 29.79
C LEU A 320 -10.32 -9.18 30.77
N GLY A 321 -10.03 -8.80 32.01
CA GLY A 321 -9.55 -9.69 33.06
C GLY A 321 -8.03 -9.87 33.09
N TYR A 322 -7.29 -9.08 32.30
CA TYR A 322 -5.83 -9.15 32.26
C TYR A 322 -5.20 -8.14 33.22
N ASN A 323 -4.18 -8.58 33.97
CA ASN A 323 -3.36 -7.71 34.80
C ASN A 323 -1.94 -7.61 34.24
N LEU A 324 -1.59 -6.43 33.72
CA LEU A 324 -0.26 -6.14 33.22
C LEU A 324 0.57 -5.52 34.35
N ASP A 325 1.54 -6.29 34.84
CA ASP A 325 2.58 -5.83 35.76
C ASP A 325 3.94 -6.09 35.12
N PRO A 326 4.73 -5.04 34.79
CA PRO A 326 4.35 -3.61 34.82
C PRO A 326 3.22 -3.27 33.81
N SER A 327 2.58 -2.10 34.00
CA SER A 327 1.51 -1.59 33.12
C SER A 327 1.98 -1.40 31.69
N SER A 328 1.04 -1.22 30.75
CA SER A 328 1.39 -1.05 29.33
C SER A 328 2.35 0.13 29.11
N LYS A 329 3.32 -0.01 28.19
CA LYS A 329 4.10 1.13 27.69
C LYS A 329 3.38 1.74 26.53
N TYR A 330 3.24 3.06 26.52
CA TYR A 330 2.55 3.77 25.46
C TYR A 330 3.38 4.95 24.95
N VAL A 331 3.62 5.00 23.64
CA VAL A 331 4.40 6.08 23.01
C VAL A 331 3.72 6.55 21.73
N LYS A 332 3.55 7.87 21.60
CA LYS A 332 3.17 8.52 20.34
C LYS A 332 4.39 9.05 19.62
N ILE A 333 4.42 8.83 18.32
CA ILE A 333 5.50 9.23 17.43
C ILE A 333 4.92 10.17 16.37
N PHE A 334 5.21 11.45 16.51
CA PHE A 334 4.91 12.53 15.58
C PHE A 334 6.15 12.97 14.80
N ASN A 335 7.34 12.81 15.40
CA ASN A 335 8.59 13.28 14.83
C ASN A 335 9.75 12.28 15.02
N MET A 336 10.91 12.65 14.46
CA MET A 336 12.11 11.82 14.49
C MET A 336 12.71 11.68 15.90
N ASP A 337 12.54 12.66 16.80
CA ASP A 337 13.09 12.60 18.15
C ASP A 337 12.38 11.54 19.01
N GLU A 338 11.06 11.47 18.90
CA GLU A 338 10.24 10.42 19.52
C GLU A 338 10.55 9.04 18.92
N GLY A 339 10.73 8.97 17.59
CA GLY A 339 11.18 7.75 16.92
C GLY A 339 12.54 7.27 17.44
N ASN A 340 13.51 8.18 17.57
CA ASN A 340 14.83 7.89 18.13
C ASN A 340 14.76 7.50 19.61
N PHE A 341 13.82 8.06 20.38
CA PHE A 341 13.57 7.63 21.75
C PHE A 341 13.12 6.16 21.80
N VAL A 342 12.18 5.75 20.94
CA VAL A 342 11.74 4.35 20.84
C VAL A 342 12.93 3.46 20.51
N LEU A 343 13.75 3.79 19.50
CA LEU A 343 14.91 2.97 19.12
C LEU A 343 15.92 2.77 20.25
N ARG A 344 16.15 3.79 21.09
CA ARG A 344 17.04 3.68 22.26
C ARG A 344 16.48 2.81 23.38
N LYS A 345 15.15 2.62 23.44
CA LYS A 345 14.47 1.96 24.56
C LYS A 345 13.92 0.58 24.21
N ILE A 346 13.68 0.29 22.95
CA ILE A 346 12.91 -0.89 22.53
C ILE A 346 13.55 -2.23 22.94
N GLU A 347 14.88 -2.31 22.98
CA GLU A 347 15.59 -3.50 23.48
C GLU A 347 15.45 -3.69 25.00
N THR A 348 15.22 -2.60 25.74
CA THR A 348 14.99 -2.64 27.19
C THR A 348 13.56 -3.05 27.54
N TRP A 349 12.65 -3.07 26.56
CA TRP A 349 11.24 -3.41 26.74
C TRP A 349 10.90 -4.88 26.52
N ASN A 350 11.91 -5.75 26.35
CA ASN A 350 11.71 -7.20 26.19
C ASN A 350 11.03 -7.91 27.38
N LYS A 351 10.94 -7.24 28.53
CA LYS A 351 10.23 -7.71 29.74
C LYS A 351 8.83 -7.11 29.90
N GLU A 352 8.48 -6.11 29.09
CA GLU A 352 7.16 -5.49 29.12
C GLU A 352 6.16 -6.46 28.49
N LYS A 353 4.98 -6.61 29.11
CA LYS A 353 3.93 -7.48 28.54
C LYS A 353 3.26 -6.87 27.32
N LEU A 354 3.11 -5.54 27.32
CA LEU A 354 2.53 -4.78 26.22
C LEU A 354 3.28 -3.47 26.00
N VAL A 355 3.70 -3.24 24.75
CA VAL A 355 4.23 -1.98 24.27
C VAL A 355 3.37 -1.48 23.12
N VAL A 356 2.84 -0.27 23.25
CA VAL A 356 1.98 0.38 22.26
C VAL A 356 2.73 1.53 21.61
N LEU A 357 2.80 1.51 20.28
CA LEU A 357 3.46 2.53 19.47
C LEU A 357 2.46 3.11 18.46
N VAL A 358 2.24 4.43 18.50
CA VAL A 358 1.32 5.11 17.58
C VAL A 358 2.10 6.08 16.68
N TYR A 359 2.20 5.75 15.39
CA TYR A 359 2.90 6.54 14.38
C TYR A 359 1.91 7.40 13.59
N ASN A 360 2.02 8.73 13.67
CA ASN A 360 1.07 9.67 13.06
C ASN A 360 1.49 10.21 11.68
N PHE A 361 2.61 9.73 11.14
CA PHE A 361 3.25 10.37 9.99
C PHE A 361 2.37 10.38 8.73
N LEU A 362 1.66 9.29 8.42
CA LEU A 362 0.86 9.21 7.19
C LEU A 362 -0.36 10.14 7.23
N ASP A 363 -1.03 10.28 8.38
CA ASP A 363 -2.12 11.26 8.55
C ASP A 363 -1.62 12.70 8.46
N LEU A 364 -0.50 13.00 9.13
CA LEU A 364 0.16 14.31 9.00
C LEU A 364 0.51 14.61 7.54
N LEU A 365 1.03 13.63 6.80
CA LEU A 365 1.32 13.77 5.38
C LEU A 365 0.05 14.06 4.57
N ALA A 366 -1.05 13.32 4.78
CA ALA A 366 -2.31 13.54 4.09
C ALA A 366 -2.86 14.96 4.34
N HIS A 367 -2.83 15.41 5.59
CA HIS A 367 -3.23 16.75 5.99
C HIS A 367 -2.32 17.85 5.43
N HIS A 368 -1.00 17.70 5.51
CA HIS A 368 -0.04 18.68 4.97
C HIS A 368 -0.13 18.78 3.44
N ARG A 369 -0.24 17.64 2.75
CA ARG A 369 -0.44 17.60 1.30
C ARG A 369 -1.69 18.37 0.86
N SER A 370 -2.76 18.40 1.67
CA SER A 370 -3.96 19.21 1.33
C SER A 370 -3.72 20.72 1.30
N ARG A 371 -2.60 21.21 1.85
CA ARG A 371 -2.28 22.64 1.98
C ARG A 371 -0.99 23.04 1.25
N ASP A 372 -0.17 22.08 0.84
CA ASP A 372 1.16 22.29 0.25
C ASP A 372 1.20 21.84 -1.21
N GLN A 373 1.49 22.79 -2.12
CA GLN A 373 1.55 22.53 -3.56
C GLN A 373 2.71 21.61 -3.96
N ILE A 374 3.87 21.70 -3.29
CA ILE A 374 5.03 20.87 -3.59
C ILE A 374 4.73 19.41 -3.24
N LEU A 375 4.05 19.18 -2.12
CA LEU A 375 3.60 17.84 -1.74
C LEU A 375 2.52 17.28 -2.70
N GLN A 376 1.67 18.15 -3.26
CA GLN A 376 0.69 17.73 -4.27
C GLN A 376 1.35 17.33 -5.59
N GLU A 377 2.38 18.06 -6.03
CA GLU A 377 3.14 17.75 -7.24
C GLU A 377 3.99 16.48 -7.09
N THR A 378 4.58 16.27 -5.91
CA THR A 378 5.42 15.08 -5.64
C THR A 378 4.59 13.82 -5.37
N ILE A 379 3.37 13.97 -4.85
CA ILE A 379 2.44 12.86 -4.57
C ILE A 379 1.11 13.11 -5.31
N PRO A 380 1.05 13.00 -6.65
CA PRO A 380 -0.13 13.41 -7.41
C PRO A 380 -1.28 12.39 -7.37
N HIS A 381 -0.95 11.11 -7.27
CA HIS A 381 -1.88 9.98 -7.38
C HIS A 381 -1.64 8.93 -6.28
N GLU A 382 -2.51 7.92 -6.22
CA GLU A 382 -2.44 6.86 -5.20
C GLU A 382 -1.14 6.04 -5.32
N GLU A 383 -0.67 5.77 -6.54
CA GLU A 383 0.64 5.18 -6.83
C GLU A 383 1.78 5.97 -6.14
N GLY A 384 1.78 7.29 -6.29
CA GLY A 384 2.75 8.17 -5.64
C GLY A 384 2.67 8.12 -4.11
N LEU A 385 1.45 8.01 -3.55
CA LEU A 385 1.26 7.90 -2.10
C LEU A 385 1.80 6.56 -1.57
N ARG A 386 1.54 5.45 -2.29
CA ARG A 386 2.13 4.13 -1.98
C ARG A 386 3.64 4.15 -2.06
N ALA A 387 4.21 4.69 -3.14
CA ALA A 387 5.65 4.80 -3.33
C ALA A 387 6.30 5.63 -2.21
N PHE A 388 5.69 6.75 -1.83
CA PHE A 388 6.17 7.57 -0.72
C PHE A 388 6.05 6.85 0.62
N THR A 389 4.94 6.15 0.87
CA THR A 389 4.73 5.36 2.10
C THR A 389 5.80 4.28 2.25
N LYS A 390 6.06 3.54 1.17
CA LYS A 390 7.12 2.54 1.11
C LYS A 390 8.50 3.14 1.37
N HIS A 391 8.82 4.27 0.73
CA HIS A 391 10.10 4.95 0.94
C HIS A 391 10.25 5.43 2.39
N TRP A 392 9.24 6.11 2.94
CA TRP A 392 9.21 6.52 4.34
C TRP A 392 9.42 5.32 5.26
N PHE A 393 8.64 4.25 5.09
CA PHE A 393 8.71 3.06 5.94
C PHE A 393 10.13 2.51 5.99
N LEU A 394 10.77 2.26 4.84
CA LEU A 394 12.12 1.70 4.74
C LEU A 394 13.21 2.55 5.42
N HIS A 395 12.98 3.85 5.58
CA HIS A 395 13.90 4.80 6.22
C HIS A 395 13.39 5.34 7.56
N SER A 396 12.31 4.76 8.09
CA SER A 396 11.66 5.24 9.32
C SER A 396 12.21 4.56 10.57
N ALA A 397 12.05 5.24 11.71
CA ALA A 397 12.25 4.62 13.01
C ALA A 397 11.29 3.44 13.26
N LEU A 398 10.15 3.37 12.56
CA LEU A 398 9.23 2.23 12.64
C LEU A 398 9.88 0.96 12.08
N TYR A 399 10.47 1.01 10.89
CA TYR A 399 11.08 -0.18 10.31
C TYR A 399 12.33 -0.64 11.09
N GLU A 400 13.13 0.30 11.58
CA GLU A 400 14.24 -0.04 12.48
C GLU A 400 13.75 -0.63 13.81
N ALA A 401 12.66 -0.12 14.37
CA ALA A 401 12.02 -0.70 15.56
C ALA A 401 11.55 -2.14 15.29
N LEU A 402 10.89 -2.40 14.14
CA LEU A 402 10.47 -3.74 13.73
C LEU A 402 11.65 -4.72 13.62
N LYS A 403 12.79 -4.29 13.06
CA LYS A 403 14.01 -5.11 13.01
C LYS A 403 14.54 -5.47 14.41
N LEU A 404 14.43 -4.55 15.37
CA LEU A 404 14.83 -4.79 16.76
C LEU A 404 13.84 -5.69 17.49
N ILE A 405 12.53 -5.51 17.26
CA ILE A 405 11.47 -6.37 17.81
C ILE A 405 11.63 -7.82 17.31
N ALA A 406 11.91 -8.01 16.02
CA ALA A 406 12.08 -9.33 15.42
C ALA A 406 13.19 -10.17 16.07
N LYS A 407 14.14 -9.53 16.78
CA LYS A 407 15.21 -10.21 17.53
C LYS A 407 14.79 -10.67 18.94
N GLN A 408 13.62 -10.28 19.44
CA GLN A 408 13.22 -10.44 20.84
C GLN A 408 12.28 -11.64 21.12
N ASP A 409 12.06 -12.53 20.15
CA ASP A 409 10.98 -13.55 20.21
C ASP A 409 9.66 -12.94 20.67
N ALA A 410 9.14 -12.01 19.86
CA ALA A 410 7.98 -11.19 20.18
C ALA A 410 6.81 -11.45 19.24
N ILE A 411 5.61 -11.06 19.69
CA ILE A 411 4.41 -10.91 18.85
C ILE A 411 4.21 -9.43 18.59
N CYS A 412 3.97 -9.06 17.33
CA CYS A 412 3.69 -7.70 16.92
C CYS A 412 2.35 -7.66 16.20
N VAL A 413 1.40 -6.87 16.67
CA VAL A 413 0.12 -6.61 16.01
C VAL A 413 0.20 -5.24 15.37
N ILE A 414 0.12 -5.17 14.04
CA ILE A 414 0.25 -3.92 13.27
C ILE A 414 -1.09 -3.59 12.64
N SER A 415 -1.59 -2.38 12.88
CA SER A 415 -2.86 -1.93 12.32
C SER A 415 -2.87 -0.41 12.15
N THR A 416 -4.06 0.14 11.90
CA THR A 416 -4.36 1.56 11.69
C THR A 416 -5.61 1.90 12.52
N ASP A 417 -6.13 3.11 12.46
CA ASP A 417 -7.40 3.52 13.07
C ASP A 417 -8.48 3.86 12.03
N HIS A 418 -8.06 4.42 10.90
CA HIS A 418 -8.85 4.63 9.69
C HIS A 418 -7.92 4.61 8.47
N GLY A 419 -8.49 4.68 7.28
CA GLY A 419 -7.72 4.99 6.08
C GLY A 419 -8.11 6.35 5.51
N SER A 420 -7.93 6.52 4.21
CA SER A 420 -8.29 7.74 3.50
C SER A 420 -8.60 7.48 2.03
N ILE A 421 -9.35 8.37 1.42
CA ILE A 421 -9.70 8.31 0.00
C ILE A 421 -9.40 9.64 -0.68
N LYS A 422 -8.98 9.58 -1.94
CA LYS A 422 -8.78 10.77 -2.77
C LYS A 422 -10.13 11.33 -3.20
N VAL A 423 -10.51 12.49 -2.66
CA VAL A 423 -11.81 13.11 -2.91
C VAL A 423 -11.82 13.93 -4.19
N ASN A 424 -12.82 13.75 -5.06
CA ASN A 424 -12.92 14.48 -6.34
C ASN A 424 -14.29 15.11 -6.59
N ARG A 425 -15.31 14.80 -5.78
CA ARG A 425 -16.67 15.32 -5.98
C ARG A 425 -17.12 16.20 -4.82
N ALA A 426 -17.10 17.51 -5.04
CA ALA A 426 -17.66 18.45 -4.08
C ALA A 426 -19.19 18.29 -3.99
N THR A 427 -19.73 18.29 -2.77
CA THR A 427 -21.17 18.39 -2.51
C THR A 427 -21.44 19.50 -1.50
N GLN A 428 -22.50 20.27 -1.71
CA GLN A 428 -22.85 21.35 -0.80
C GLN A 428 -23.39 20.80 0.51
N VAL A 429 -23.00 21.45 1.61
CA VAL A 429 -23.61 21.29 2.93
C VAL A 429 -24.10 22.62 3.48
N ILE A 430 -25.30 22.62 4.03
CA ILE A 430 -25.89 23.71 4.80
C ILE A 430 -25.95 23.26 6.25
N GLY A 431 -25.49 24.11 7.15
CA GLY A 431 -25.51 23.92 8.59
C GLY A 431 -25.50 25.29 9.29
N ASP A 432 -25.63 25.27 10.60
CA ASP A 432 -25.50 26.47 11.43
C ASP A 432 -24.02 26.89 11.64
N ARG A 433 -23.80 27.96 12.40
CA ARG A 433 -22.45 28.48 12.68
C ARG A 433 -21.61 27.53 13.54
N ASP A 434 -22.25 26.66 14.31
CA ASP A 434 -21.59 25.73 15.23
C ASP A 434 -21.28 24.37 14.57
N THR A 435 -21.65 24.20 13.29
CA THR A 435 -21.39 22.99 12.52
C THR A 435 -19.88 22.77 12.34
N SER A 436 -19.43 21.53 12.52
CA SER A 436 -18.00 21.18 12.49
C SER A 436 -17.32 21.53 11.15
N ILE A 437 -16.02 21.83 11.18
CA ILE A 437 -15.25 22.23 9.99
C ILE A 437 -14.72 21.04 9.17
N THR A 438 -14.94 19.81 9.62
CA THR A 438 -14.44 18.57 9.02
C THR A 438 -14.90 18.37 7.58
N VAL A 439 -14.09 17.72 6.75
CA VAL A 439 -14.28 17.71 5.29
C VAL A 439 -15.26 16.64 4.83
N ARG A 440 -15.19 15.43 5.41
CA ARG A 440 -15.99 14.28 4.99
C ARG A 440 -17.14 13.89 5.90
N TYR A 441 -17.19 14.46 7.10
CA TYR A 441 -18.38 14.38 7.95
C TYR A 441 -18.69 15.75 8.51
N LYS A 442 -19.92 15.96 8.95
CA LYS A 442 -20.32 17.14 9.72
C LYS A 442 -21.12 16.73 10.94
N GLU A 443 -20.82 17.36 12.06
CA GLU A 443 -21.60 17.36 13.30
C GLU A 443 -22.24 18.73 13.44
N GLY A 444 -23.55 18.82 13.65
CA GLY A 444 -24.23 20.10 13.80
C GLY A 444 -25.75 20.01 13.79
N LYS A 445 -26.41 21.17 13.90
CA LYS A 445 -27.87 21.26 13.87
C LYS A 445 -28.35 21.65 12.47
N ASN A 446 -29.54 21.17 12.10
CA ASN A 446 -30.20 21.50 10.83
C ASN A 446 -29.32 21.23 9.59
N LEU A 447 -28.56 20.13 9.61
CA LEU A 447 -27.70 19.74 8.49
C LEU A 447 -28.53 19.37 7.27
N SER A 448 -28.12 19.88 6.10
CA SER A 448 -28.69 19.54 4.81
C SER A 448 -27.60 19.47 3.73
N ALA A 449 -27.73 18.48 2.85
CA ALA A 449 -26.83 18.05 1.79
C ALA A 449 -27.62 17.17 0.80
N ASN A 450 -26.98 16.72 -0.27
CA ASN A 450 -27.62 15.80 -1.22
C ASN A 450 -27.64 14.36 -0.67
N ASP A 451 -28.82 13.75 -0.56
CA ASP A 451 -29.02 12.38 -0.02
C ASP A 451 -28.31 11.28 -0.83
N ARG A 452 -28.02 11.52 -2.11
CA ARG A 452 -27.21 10.61 -2.93
C ARG A 452 -25.73 10.68 -2.60
N HIS A 453 -25.28 11.77 -1.97
CA HIS A 453 -23.87 12.04 -1.69
C HIS A 453 -23.54 11.90 -0.20
N ALA A 454 -24.55 11.77 0.67
CA ALA A 454 -24.38 11.77 2.11
C ALA A 454 -25.28 10.74 2.80
N ILE A 455 -24.77 10.08 3.84
CA ILE A 455 -25.55 9.32 4.81
C ILE A 455 -25.99 10.28 5.91
N TYR A 456 -27.29 10.29 6.23
CA TYR A 456 -27.84 11.14 7.28
C TYR A 456 -28.14 10.37 8.55
N VAL A 457 -27.52 10.80 9.63
CA VAL A 457 -27.72 10.26 10.97
C VAL A 457 -28.43 11.29 11.83
N LYS A 458 -29.76 11.18 11.87
CA LYS A 458 -30.65 12.06 12.67
C LYS A 458 -30.74 11.66 14.15
N LYS A 459 -30.31 10.45 14.48
CA LYS A 459 -30.28 9.90 15.85
C LYS A 459 -28.90 9.33 16.13
N PRO A 460 -27.92 10.18 16.49
CA PRO A 460 -26.52 9.76 16.59
C PRO A 460 -26.28 8.59 17.57
N SER A 461 -27.09 8.49 18.63
CA SER A 461 -27.00 7.39 19.60
C SER A 461 -27.29 6.01 18.99
N GLU A 462 -28.13 5.92 17.96
CA GLU A 462 -28.38 4.65 17.25
C GLU A 462 -27.16 4.21 16.41
N TYR A 463 -26.19 5.11 16.22
CA TYR A 463 -24.95 4.90 15.48
C TYR A 463 -23.72 4.91 16.41
N GLY A 464 -23.93 4.79 17.73
CA GLY A 464 -22.84 4.76 18.70
C GLY A 464 -22.16 6.11 18.91
N LEU A 465 -22.78 7.21 18.48
CA LEU A 465 -22.18 8.55 18.54
C LEU A 465 -22.69 9.37 19.73
N PRO A 466 -21.82 10.17 20.36
CA PRO A 466 -22.21 11.05 21.45
C PRO A 466 -23.14 12.16 20.97
N ILE A 467 -24.02 12.62 21.84
CA ILE A 467 -24.96 13.71 21.59
C ILE A 467 -24.76 14.77 22.66
N LYS A 468 -24.59 16.04 22.26
CA LYS A 468 -24.57 17.18 23.20
C LYS A 468 -25.98 17.75 23.40
N SER A 469 -26.80 17.67 22.36
CA SER A 469 -28.17 18.18 22.30
C SER A 469 -29.04 17.31 21.39
N ILE A 470 -30.33 17.15 21.71
CA ILE A 470 -31.27 16.26 20.98
C ILE A 470 -31.45 16.58 19.49
N VAL A 471 -31.03 17.78 19.07
CA VAL A 471 -31.08 18.26 17.68
C VAL A 471 -29.75 18.09 16.92
N ASP A 472 -28.73 17.52 17.56
CA ASP A 472 -27.45 17.27 16.90
C ASP A 472 -27.61 16.11 15.91
N ASN A 473 -27.14 16.34 14.68
CA ASN A 473 -27.15 15.35 13.62
C ASN A 473 -25.72 15.16 13.12
N PHE A 474 -25.50 14.00 12.49
CA PHE A 474 -24.30 13.73 11.72
C PHE A 474 -24.67 13.53 10.25
N ILE A 475 -23.78 13.97 9.37
CA ILE A 475 -23.78 13.53 7.97
C ILE A 475 -22.39 13.02 7.61
N PHE A 476 -22.34 11.95 6.83
CA PHE A 476 -21.10 11.34 6.34
C PHE A 476 -21.11 11.32 4.82
N ALA A 477 -20.05 11.79 4.19
CA ALA A 477 -19.95 11.80 2.74
C ALA A 477 -19.74 10.38 2.21
N LYS A 478 -20.45 10.03 1.14
CA LYS A 478 -20.40 8.74 0.44
C LYS A 478 -19.26 8.70 -0.58
N ASP A 479 -18.65 7.53 -0.85
CA ASP A 479 -17.67 7.32 -1.94
C ASP A 479 -16.53 8.37 -1.91
N ASP A 480 -16.18 9.05 -3.00
CA ASP A 480 -15.18 10.14 -3.04
C ASP A 480 -15.78 11.57 -2.95
N TYR A 481 -16.99 11.70 -2.38
CA TYR A 481 -17.60 13.00 -2.13
C TYR A 481 -16.99 13.72 -0.91
N TYR A 482 -17.05 15.05 -0.91
CA TYR A 482 -16.66 15.86 0.24
C TYR A 482 -17.54 17.10 0.39
N PHE A 483 -17.70 17.57 1.62
CA PHE A 483 -18.59 18.68 1.94
C PHE A 483 -17.91 20.04 1.76
N VAL A 484 -18.62 20.95 1.10
CA VAL A 484 -18.21 22.36 0.95
C VAL A 484 -19.36 23.29 1.29
N TYR A 485 -19.06 24.40 1.96
CA TYR A 485 -20.08 25.41 2.30
C TYR A 485 -20.41 26.30 1.10
N PRO A 486 -21.69 26.68 0.89
CA PRO A 486 -22.12 27.50 -0.25
C PRO A 486 -21.36 28.82 -0.40
N ASN A 487 -21.12 29.53 0.70
CA ASN A 487 -20.53 30.87 0.69
C ASN A 487 -19.05 30.93 0.22
N SER A 488 -18.36 29.78 0.20
CA SER A 488 -16.95 29.68 -0.20
C SER A 488 -16.69 28.45 -1.06
N TYR A 489 -17.69 28.03 -1.85
CA TYR A 489 -17.69 26.78 -2.61
C TYR A 489 -16.42 26.61 -3.46
N HIS A 490 -16.11 27.57 -4.35
CA HIS A 490 -14.96 27.46 -5.25
C HIS A 490 -13.60 27.50 -4.54
N GLN A 491 -13.51 28.16 -3.39
CA GLN A 491 -12.28 28.20 -2.61
C GLN A 491 -12.00 26.82 -2.00
N TYR A 492 -12.98 26.26 -1.29
CA TYR A 492 -12.83 24.94 -0.67
C TYR A 492 -12.75 23.81 -1.68
N GLN A 493 -13.46 23.93 -2.81
CA GLN A 493 -13.33 22.99 -3.92
C GLN A 493 -11.89 22.98 -4.45
N ARG A 494 -11.28 24.15 -4.72
CA ARG A 494 -9.88 24.21 -5.15
C ARG A 494 -8.90 23.67 -4.11
N GLN A 495 -9.20 23.85 -2.83
CA GLN A 495 -8.35 23.40 -1.74
C GLN A 495 -8.35 21.87 -1.58
N TYR A 496 -9.53 21.24 -1.63
CA TYR A 496 -9.68 19.83 -1.26
C TYR A 496 -9.79 18.87 -2.45
N ASN A 497 -10.12 19.33 -3.64
CA ASN A 497 -10.22 18.46 -4.81
C ASN A 497 -8.88 17.75 -5.11
N GLY A 498 -8.90 16.43 -5.24
CA GLY A 498 -7.70 15.61 -5.45
C GLY A 498 -6.84 15.41 -4.19
N THR A 499 -7.33 15.83 -3.01
CA THR A 499 -6.66 15.58 -1.72
C THR A 499 -7.14 14.28 -1.09
N PHE A 500 -6.30 13.66 -0.25
CA PHE A 500 -6.70 12.50 0.54
C PHE A 500 -7.40 13.00 1.80
N GLN A 501 -8.60 12.50 2.06
CA GLN A 501 -9.42 12.89 3.21
C GLN A 501 -10.03 11.64 3.85
N HIS A 502 -10.45 11.80 5.10
CA HIS A 502 -11.06 10.76 5.91
C HIS A 502 -12.26 11.31 6.70
N GLY A 503 -13.02 10.40 7.33
CA GLY A 503 -14.21 10.68 8.14
C GLY A 503 -15.53 10.33 7.45
N GLY A 504 -15.50 9.93 6.18
CA GLY A 504 -16.66 9.51 5.39
C GLY A 504 -16.81 7.99 5.33
N VAL A 505 -17.48 7.52 4.27
CA VAL A 505 -17.73 6.10 4.00
C VAL A 505 -17.17 5.73 2.63
N SER A 506 -16.13 4.90 2.65
CA SER A 506 -15.52 4.23 1.50
C SER A 506 -14.78 2.97 1.98
N MET A 507 -14.47 2.04 1.08
CA MET A 507 -13.71 0.85 1.41
C MET A 507 -12.34 1.22 1.99
N GLU A 508 -11.68 2.22 1.40
CA GLU A 508 -10.36 2.69 1.79
C GLU A 508 -10.33 3.35 3.16
N GLU A 509 -11.43 3.99 3.58
CA GLU A 509 -11.55 4.59 4.91
C GLU A 509 -11.94 3.56 5.98
N MET A 510 -12.75 2.56 5.62
CA MET A 510 -13.40 1.67 6.59
C MET A 510 -12.81 0.27 6.68
N ILE A 511 -12.34 -0.36 5.61
CA ILE A 511 -11.84 -1.75 5.67
C ILE A 511 -10.33 -1.69 5.92
N LEU A 512 -9.91 -2.11 7.11
CA LEU A 512 -8.58 -1.82 7.62
C LEU A 512 -7.79 -3.11 7.86
N PRO A 513 -6.49 -3.13 7.53
CA PRO A 513 -5.64 -4.26 7.82
C PRO A 513 -5.35 -4.37 9.32
N VAL A 514 -5.34 -5.60 9.83
CA VAL A 514 -4.69 -5.96 11.09
C VAL A 514 -3.81 -7.16 10.83
N ALA A 515 -2.51 -7.00 11.10
CA ALA A 515 -1.52 -8.02 10.86
C ALA A 515 -0.93 -8.53 12.17
N THR A 516 -1.11 -9.81 12.44
CA THR A 516 -0.48 -10.50 13.56
C THR A 516 0.83 -11.11 13.08
N CYS A 517 1.93 -10.55 13.57
CA CYS A 517 3.29 -10.85 13.14
C CYS A 517 4.05 -11.56 14.26
N ARG A 518 4.47 -12.80 14.02
CA ARG A 518 5.32 -13.55 14.95
C ARG A 518 6.77 -13.53 14.51
N SER A 519 7.69 -13.25 15.43
CA SER A 519 9.12 -13.20 15.12
C SER A 519 9.58 -14.52 14.51
N LYS A 520 10.23 -14.47 13.34
CA LYS A 520 10.83 -15.67 12.75
C LYS A 520 11.94 -16.17 13.66
N ARG A 521 11.88 -17.43 14.08
CA ARG A 521 12.99 -18.03 14.83
C ARG A 521 14.23 -17.97 13.95
N LEU A 522 15.28 -17.30 14.43
CA LEU A 522 16.61 -17.38 13.83
C LEU A 522 16.94 -18.88 13.72
N LYS A 523 17.12 -19.38 12.49
CA LYS A 523 17.76 -20.68 12.28
C LYS A 523 19.18 -20.52 12.81
N ILE A 524 19.40 -20.95 14.05
CA ILE A 524 20.73 -21.02 14.68
C ILE A 524 21.55 -22.08 13.96
#